data_AF-A0A1G1NBM9-F1
#
_entry.id   AF-A0A1G1NBM9-F1
#
_cell.length_a   1.000
_cell.length_b   1.000
_cell.length_c   1.000
_cell.angle_alpha   90.00
_cell.angle_beta   90.00
_cell.angle_gamma   90.00
#
_symmetry.space_group_name_H-M   'P 1'
#
loop_
_entity.id
_entity.type
_entity.pdbx_description
1 polymer ?
#
loop_
_entity_poly.entity_id
_entity_poly.type
_entity_poly.pdbx_seq_one_letter_code
_entity_poly.pdbx_strand_id
1 'polypeptide(L)' 'MMRYVAIFDTVMIALYTLLFIMQLWNQTFSTENFFKISVTMGILVLTVTVIGLIYREFMKDKELKKDNYIG' A
#
# COMPACT_ATOMS: atom_id res chain seq x y z
N MET A 1 11.14 -7.65 5.42
CA MET A 1 10.41 -6.36 5.51
C MET A 1 9.56 -6.10 4.26
N MET A 2 10.16 -6.01 3.06
CA MET A 2 9.38 -5.77 1.82
C MET A 2 8.29 -6.79 1.51
N ARG A 3 8.50 -8.09 1.82
CA ARG A 3 7.46 -9.11 1.63
C ARG A 3 6.21 -8.81 2.46
N TYR A 4 6.35 -8.24 3.66
CA TYR A 4 5.21 -7.88 4.51
C TYR A 4 4.44 -6.68 3.96
N VAL A 5 5.15 -5.65 3.47
CA VAL A 5 4.52 -4.49 2.80
C VAL A 5 3.74 -4.95 1.57
N ALA A 6 4.36 -5.78 0.73
CA ALA A 6 3.71 -6.31 -0.47
C ALA A 6 2.49 -7.19 -0.15
N ILE A 7 2.59 -8.07 0.86
CA ILE A 7 1.46 -8.90 1.30
C ILE A 7 0.34 -8.03 1.87
N PHE A 8 0.68 -7.03 2.68
CA PHE A 8 -0.28 -6.09 3.27
C PHE A 8 -1.04 -5.32 2.17
N ASP A 9 -0.33 -4.72 1.22
CA ASP A 9 -0.93 -3.98 0.11
C ASP A 9 -1.81 -4.90 -0.76
N THR A 10 -1.38 -6.14 -1.02
CA THR A 10 -2.16 -7.11 -1.78
C THR A 10 -3.48 -7.47 -1.08
N VAL A 11 -3.43 -7.74 0.24
CA VAL A 11 -4.64 -8.07 1.02
C VAL A 11 -5.57 -6.87 1.10
N MET A 12 -5.03 -5.67 1.31
CA MET A 12 -5.78 -4.42 1.34
C MET A 12 -6.53 -4.16 0.02
N ILE A 13 -5.84 -4.35 -1.12
CA ILE A 13 -6.45 -4.21 -2.45
C ILE A 13 -7.52 -5.29 -2.69
N ALA A 14 -7.26 -6.54 -2.28
CA ALA A 14 -8.23 -7.62 -2.43
C ALA A 14 -9.52 -7.34 -1.63
N LEU A 15 -9.39 -6.89 -0.38
CA LEU A 15 -10.53 -6.50 0.46
C LEU A 15 -11.30 -5.31 -0.13
N TYR A 16 -10.59 -4.29 -0.61
CA TYR A 16 -11.22 -3.14 -1.26
C TYR A 16 -11.92 -3.54 -2.57
N THR A 17 -11.37 -4.48 -3.33
CA THR A 17 -12.01 -5.02 -4.55
C THR A 17 -13.33 -5.72 -4.24
N LEU A 18 -13.38 -6.53 -3.18
CA LEU A 18 -14.62 -7.15 -2.73
C LEU A 18 -15.66 -6.11 -2.31
N LEU A 19 -15.23 -5.07 -1.57
CA LEU A 19 -16.11 -3.96 -1.20
C LEU A 19 -16.62 -3.19 -2.42
N PHE A 20 -15.77 -2.95 -3.42
CA PHE A 20 -16.13 -2.29 -4.67
C PHE A 20 -17.20 -3.08 -5.43
N ILE A 21 -17.02 -4.41 -5.53
CA ILE A 21 -18.03 -5.30 -6.12
C ILE A 21 -19.33 -5.24 -5.32
N MET A 22 -19.28 -5.35 -3.99
CA MET A 22 -20.49 -5.24 -3.16
C MET A 22 -21.24 -3.92 -3.36
N GLN A 23 -20.50 -2.81 -3.45
CA GLN A 23 -21.07 -1.48 -3.70
C GLN A 23 -21.74 -1.39 -5.08
N LEU A 24 -21.14 -2.00 -6.11
CA LEU A 24 -21.66 -1.97 -7.48
C LEU A 24 -23.03 -2.63 -7.59
N TRP A 25 -23.25 -3.73 -6.85
CA TRP A 25 -24.47 -4.53 -6.92
C TRP A 25 -25.53 -4.10 -5.90
N ASN A 26 -25.13 -3.66 -4.71
CA ASN A 26 -26.07 -3.38 -3.62
C ASN A 26 -26.24 -1.88 -3.33
N GLN A 27 -25.42 -1.01 -3.90
CA GLN A 27 -25.37 0.44 -3.57
C GLN A 27 -25.41 0.69 -2.05
N THR A 28 -24.68 -0.11 -1.28
CA THR A 28 -24.71 -0.11 0.19
C THR A 28 -24.36 1.25 0.79
N PHE A 29 -23.47 1.99 0.13
CA PHE A 29 -23.04 3.34 0.53
C PHE A 29 -23.56 4.41 -0.43
N SER A 30 -23.77 5.63 0.07
CA SER A 30 -23.99 6.78 -0.81
C SER A 30 -22.74 7.04 -1.66
N THR A 31 -22.92 7.61 -2.86
CA THR A 31 -21.82 7.95 -3.77
C THR A 31 -20.74 8.80 -3.10
N GLU A 32 -21.16 9.75 -2.25
CA GLU A 32 -20.24 10.61 -1.50
C GLU A 32 -19.40 9.83 -0.48
N ASN A 33 -20.03 8.94 0.30
CA ASN A 33 -19.32 8.13 1.30
C ASN A 33 -18.39 7.12 0.63
N PHE A 34 -18.84 6.49 -0.45
CA PHE A 34 -18.02 5.57 -1.22
C PHE A 34 -16.80 6.26 -1.83
N PHE A 35 -16.96 7.48 -2.34
CA PHE A 35 -15.84 8.28 -2.86
C PHE A 35 -14.82 8.60 -1.76
N LYS A 36 -15.27 9.03 -0.58
CA LYS A 36 -14.38 9.29 0.58
C LYS A 36 -13.60 8.03 0.99
N ILE A 37 -14.26 6.88 1.06
CA ILE A 37 -13.63 5.58 1.37
C ILE A 37 -12.58 5.25 0.31
N SER A 38 -12.91 5.40 -0.97
CA SER A 38 -12.02 5.11 -2.10
C SER A 38 -10.75 5.96 -2.07
N VAL A 39 -10.90 7.27 -1.84
CA VAL A 39 -9.77 8.19 -1.70
C VAL A 39 -8.90 7.81 -0.49
N THR A 40 -9.53 7.51 0.65
CA THR A 40 -8.82 7.11 1.88
C THR A 40 -8.00 5.84 1.65
N MET A 41 -8.58 4.87 0.95
CA MET A 41 -7.92 3.62 0.62
C MET A 41 -6.73 3.82 -0.32
N GLY A 42 -6.88 4.67 -1.34
CA GLY A 42 -5.78 5.04 -2.23
C GLY A 42 -4.62 5.71 -1.49
N ILE A 43 -4.92 6.64 -0.57
CA ILE A 43 -3.91 7.32 0.25
C ILE A 43 -3.18 6.32 1.16
N LEU A 44 -3.90 5.39 1.79
CA LEU A 44 -3.32 4.37 2.66
C LEU A 44 -2.32 3.48 1.91
N VAL A 45 -2.73 2.92 0.76
CA VAL A 45 -1.87 2.07 -0.06
C VAL A 45 -0.64 2.84 -0.54
N LEU A 46 -0.82 4.07 -1.05
CA LEU A 46 0.30 4.91 -1.47
C LEU A 46 1.29 5.20 -0.34
N THR A 47 0.79 5.55 0.84
CA THR A 47 1.63 5.87 2.00
C THR A 47 2.46 4.66 2.42
N VAL A 48 1.83 3.49 2.51
CA VAL A 48 2.51 2.24 2.89
C VAL A 48 3.55 1.84 1.86
N THR A 49 3.23 1.95 0.57
CA THR A 49 4.16 1.72 -0.52
C THR A 49 5.36 2.67 -0.45
N VAL A 50 5.15 3.98 -0.27
CA VAL A 50 6.24 4.98 -0.18
C VAL A 50 7.14 4.68 1.01
N ILE A 51 6.58 4.39 2.19
CA ILE A 51 7.37 4.02 3.37
C ILE A 51 8.19 2.74 3.10
N GLY A 52 7.58 1.74 2.45
CA GLY A 52 8.26 0.51 2.06
C GLY A 52 9.43 0.73 1.10
N LEU A 53 9.26 1.63 0.13
CA LEU A 53 10.31 2.03 -0.82
C LEU A 53 11.46 2.76 -0.13
N ILE A 54 11.14 3.73 0.74
CA ILE A 54 12.12 4.46 1.54
C ILE A 54 12.92 3.47 2.40
N TYR A 55 12.24 2.56 3.10
CA TYR A 55 12.92 1.53 3.90
C TYR A 55 13.85 0.63 3.08
N ARG A 56 13.43 0.28 1.87
CA ARG A 56 14.27 -0.48 0.93
C ARG A 56 15.52 0.30 0.54
N GLU A 57 15.36 1.57 0.22
CA GLU A 57 16.47 2.45 -0.18
C GLU A 57 17.47 2.62 0.96
N PHE A 58 17.00 2.90 2.18
CA PHE A 58 17.85 2.97 3.36
C PHE A 58 18.59 1.66 3.67
N MET A 59 17.92 0.50 3.54
CA MET A 59 18.58 -0.80 3.72
C MET A 59 19.63 -1.04 2.64
N LYS A 60 19.31 -0.75 1.38
CA LYS A 60 20.23 -0.91 0.25
C LYS A 60 21.47 -0.02 0.42
N ASP A 61 21.30 1.22 0.86
CA ASP A 61 22.41 2.13 1.16
C ASP A 61 23.29 1.63 2.31
N LYS A 62 22.68 1.04 3.34
CA LYS A 62 23.41 0.42 4.45
C LYS A 62 24.17 -0.83 4.01
N GLU A 63 23.60 -1.67 3.17
CA GLU A 63 24.26 -2.85 2.62
C GLU A 63 25.45 -2.44 1.74
N LEU A 64 25.30 -1.43 0.88
CA LEU A 64 26.39 -0.91 0.03
C LEU A 64 27.55 -0.30 0.82
N LYS A 65 27.27 0.35 1.96
CA LYS A 65 28.31 0.84 2.89
C LYS A 65 28.99 -0.26 3.68
N LYS A 66 28.29 -1.38 3.93
CA LYS A 66 28.82 -2.52 4.69
C LYS A 66 29.73 -3.42 3.83
N ASP A 67 29.47 -3.49 2.53
CA ASP A 67 30.23 -4.31 1.58
C ASP A 67 31.52 -3.62 1.03
N ASN A 68 32.04 -2.57 1.69
CA ASN A 68 33.32 -1.91 1.36
C ASN A 68 33.48 -1.47 -0.12
N TYR A 69 32.41 -1.02 -0.77
CA TYR A 69 32.56 -0.32 -2.06
C TYR A 69 32.88 1.17 -1.92
N ILE A 70 32.87 1.71 -0.69
CA ILE A 70 33.33 3.07 -0.38
C ILE A 70 34.07 3.03 0.96
N GLY A 71 35.33 2.59 0.91
CA GLY A 71 36.24 2.47 2.07
C GLY A 71 37.29 1.41 1.84
#